data_AF-A0AAV8TUJ0-F1
#
_entry.id   AF-A0AAV8TUJ0-F1
#
_cell.length_a   1.000
_cell.length_b   1.000
_cell.length_c   1.000
_cell.angle_alpha   90.00
_cell.angle_beta   90.00
_cell.angle_gamma   90.00
#
_symmetry.space_group_name_H-M   'P 1'
#
loop_
_entity.id
_entity.type
_entity.pdbx_description
1 polymer ?
#
loop_
_entity_poly.entity_id
_entity_poly.type
_entity_poly.pdbx_seq_one_letter_code
_entity_poly.pdbx_strand_id
1 'polypeptide(L)'
;MGTDVAEVAGAVPPRYSCQVHQSMCTELMKLIERIEEIYPRIEAARPGWASGIRLLCKLGGAIERAKQLLQYCSESSRLYLAYNGDVIVSRFERSRTLLEQCLGQIKDMVPVMLSIEISSIIDDLVAAKFSLVCSDEEAGKAIRDLLQHYTSSSHFVEYEIGALQIVASRLCITNPVSLLIEKRSIKKLLHRVGDSDPKKKNLLYLLHLLKKYRDLIPNQATNPDSQPDGGRRILDDNSVYSNSARIGSCPARELLNM
;
A
#
# COMPACT_ATOMS: atom_id res chain seq x y z
N MET A 1 -12.86 40.68 -26.44
CA MET A 1 -11.46 40.23 -26.44
C MET A 1 -11.20 39.61 -25.08
N GLY A 2 -11.54 38.33 -24.93
CA GLY A 2 -11.34 37.58 -23.70
C GLY A 2 -10.59 36.31 -24.04
N THR A 3 -9.53 36.03 -23.28
CA THR A 3 -9.36 34.85 -22.40
C THR A 3 -7.87 34.70 -22.15
N ASP A 4 -7.44 34.95 -20.92
CA ASP A 4 -6.20 34.40 -20.39
C ASP A 4 -6.61 33.27 -19.44
N VAL A 5 -6.27 32.04 -19.81
CA VAL A 5 -6.57 30.84 -19.02
C VAL A 5 -5.27 30.45 -18.33
N ALA A 6 -5.20 30.75 -17.04
CA ALA A 6 -4.16 30.27 -16.16
C ALA A 6 -4.24 28.73 -16.09
N GLU A 7 -3.23 28.08 -16.64
CA GLU A 7 -3.02 26.64 -16.56
C GLU A 7 -2.57 26.29 -15.14
N VAL A 8 -3.50 25.84 -14.32
CA VAL A 8 -3.20 25.19 -13.03
C VAL A 8 -2.69 23.79 -13.36
N ALA A 9 -1.37 23.62 -13.30
CA ALA A 9 -0.71 22.31 -13.35
C ALA A 9 -1.15 21.47 -12.13
N GLY A 10 -2.22 20.71 -12.29
CA GLY A 10 -2.61 19.67 -11.35
C GLY A 10 -1.57 18.56 -11.36
N ALA A 11 -0.91 18.33 -10.23
CA ALA A 11 0.00 17.21 -10.05
C ALA A 11 -0.71 15.91 -10.43
N VAL A 12 -0.20 15.21 -11.45
CA VAL A 12 -0.70 13.91 -11.87
C VAL A 12 -0.54 12.95 -10.68
N PRO A 13 -1.63 12.37 -10.15
CA PRO A 13 -1.52 11.43 -9.05
C PRO A 13 -0.62 10.26 -9.47
N PRO A 14 0.24 9.74 -8.58
CA PRO A 14 1.10 8.61 -8.89
C PRO A 14 0.28 7.45 -9.47
N ARG A 15 0.81 6.76 -10.49
CA ARG A 15 0.11 5.63 -11.16
C ARG A 15 -0.35 4.54 -10.17
N TYR A 16 0.24 4.51 -8.97
CA TYR A 16 -0.16 3.65 -7.86
C TYR A 16 -0.18 4.44 -6.54
N SER A 17 -1.36 4.91 -6.11
CA SER A 17 -1.52 5.50 -4.77
C SER A 17 -1.87 4.42 -3.75
N CYS A 18 -0.86 3.79 -3.14
CA CYS A 18 -1.09 2.78 -2.11
C CYS A 18 -1.17 3.40 -0.72
N GLN A 19 -2.22 3.06 0.05
CA GLN A 19 -2.44 3.60 1.40
C GLN A 19 -1.85 2.75 2.52
N VAL A 20 -1.55 1.48 2.24
CA VAL A 20 -0.85 0.55 3.15
C VAL A 20 0.41 0.11 2.44
N HIS A 21 1.53 -0.10 3.13
CA HIS A 21 2.80 -0.48 2.50
C HIS A 21 3.32 0.58 1.51
N GLN A 22 2.99 1.87 1.73
CA GLN A 22 3.28 2.97 0.81
C GLN A 22 4.78 3.10 0.51
N SER A 23 5.63 2.95 1.52
CA SER A 23 7.09 3.01 1.38
C SER A 23 7.59 1.94 0.41
N MET A 24 7.18 0.68 0.61
CA MET A 24 7.55 -0.44 -0.25
C MET A 24 7.05 -0.24 -1.69
N CYS A 25 5.80 0.20 -1.85
CA CYS A 25 5.23 0.45 -3.18
C CYS A 25 5.98 1.55 -3.92
N THR A 26 6.30 2.64 -3.23
CA THR A 26 7.04 3.78 -3.81
C THR A 26 8.44 3.36 -4.22
N GLU A 27 9.13 2.58 -3.38
CA GLU A 27 10.49 2.16 -3.66
C GLU A 27 10.57 1.20 -4.86
N LEU A 28 9.69 0.19 -4.90
CA LEU A 28 9.62 -0.71 -6.05
C LEU A 28 9.24 0.02 -7.34
N MET A 29 8.33 0.99 -7.27
CA MET A 29 7.92 1.79 -8.43
C MET A 29 9.09 2.55 -9.04
N LYS A 30 9.90 3.24 -8.21
CA LYS A 30 11.10 3.96 -8.68
C LYS A 30 12.08 3.02 -9.39
N LEU A 31 12.30 1.83 -8.83
CA LEU A 31 13.20 0.83 -9.43
C LEU A 31 12.67 0.36 -10.78
N ILE A 32 11.37 0.08 -10.89
CA ILE A 32 10.73 -0.29 -12.16
C ILE A 32 10.88 0.83 -13.19
N GLU A 33 10.57 2.08 -12.83
CA GLU A 33 10.66 3.23 -13.74
C GLU A 33 12.08 3.39 -14.32
N ARG A 34 13.11 3.23 -13.48
CA ARG A 34 14.51 3.27 -13.93
C ARG A 34 14.88 2.12 -14.85
N ILE A 35 14.38 0.92 -14.58
CA ILE A 35 14.62 -0.24 -15.45
C ILE A 35 13.94 -0.02 -16.81
N GLU A 36 12.70 0.50 -16.82
CA GLU A 36 11.95 0.80 -18.03
C GLU A 36 12.63 1.87 -18.89
N GLU A 37 13.26 2.87 -18.27
CA GLU A 37 14.02 3.91 -18.99
C GLU A 37 15.16 3.32 -19.83
N ILE A 38 15.90 2.35 -19.29
CA ILE A 38 17.03 1.74 -20.01
C ILE A 38 16.63 0.53 -20.86
N TYR A 39 15.44 -0.04 -20.66
CA TYR A 39 15.00 -1.27 -21.33
C TYR A 39 15.12 -1.20 -22.87
N PRO A 40 14.70 -0.14 -23.58
CA PRO A 40 14.83 -0.06 -25.03
C PRO A 40 16.29 -0.07 -25.50
N ARG A 41 17.21 0.49 -24.71
CA ARG A 41 18.64 0.50 -25.02
C ARG A 41 19.27 -0.88 -24.82
N ILE A 42 18.79 -1.63 -23.82
CA ILE A 42 19.17 -3.05 -23.63
C ILE A 42 18.69 -3.88 -24.83
N GLU A 43 17.45 -3.69 -25.27
CA GLU A 43 16.92 -4.40 -26.45
C GLU A 43 17.72 -4.08 -27.72
N ALA A 44 18.04 -2.80 -27.94
CA ALA A 44 18.84 -2.36 -29.08
C ALA A 44 20.27 -2.94 -29.08
N ALA A 45 20.84 -3.21 -27.90
CA ALA A 45 22.16 -3.82 -27.76
C ALA A 45 22.22 -5.30 -28.16
N ARG A 46 21.06 -5.97 -28.34
CA ARG A 46 20.96 -7.39 -28.76
C ARG A 46 21.87 -8.33 -27.94
N PRO A 47 21.74 -8.36 -26.60
CA PRO A 47 22.62 -9.15 -25.74
C PRO A 47 22.63 -10.62 -26.16
N GLY A 48 23.81 -11.20 -26.40
CA GLY A 48 24.01 -12.65 -26.56
C GLY A 48 23.13 -13.41 -27.59
N TRP A 49 22.50 -12.71 -28.54
CA TRP A 49 21.51 -13.26 -29.49
C TRP A 49 20.48 -14.17 -28.82
N ALA A 50 20.58 -15.50 -28.95
CA ALA A 50 19.56 -16.43 -28.47
C ALA A 50 19.47 -16.51 -26.94
N SER A 51 20.60 -16.45 -26.23
CA SER A 51 20.62 -16.50 -24.78
C SER A 51 20.08 -15.21 -24.17
N GLY A 52 20.43 -14.04 -24.74
CA GLY A 52 19.95 -12.77 -24.23
C GLY A 52 18.54 -12.41 -24.65
N ILE A 53 18.00 -12.89 -25.79
CA ILE A 53 16.53 -12.80 -26.05
C ILE A 53 15.74 -13.45 -24.92
N ARG A 54 16.15 -14.65 -24.48
CA ARG A 54 15.49 -15.34 -23.35
C ARG A 54 15.62 -14.55 -22.05
N LEU A 55 16.74 -13.89 -21.80
CA LEU A 55 16.93 -13.04 -20.62
C LEU A 55 16.10 -11.75 -20.69
N LEU A 56 16.00 -11.13 -21.86
CA LEU A 56 15.15 -9.96 -22.09
C LEU A 56 13.67 -10.28 -21.85
N CYS A 57 13.19 -11.41 -22.37
CA CYS A 57 11.83 -11.88 -22.08
C CYS A 57 11.62 -12.14 -20.58
N LYS A 58 12.60 -12.73 -19.89
CA LYS A 58 12.54 -12.93 -18.43
C LYS A 58 12.49 -11.61 -17.67
N LEU A 59 13.31 -10.62 -18.06
CA LEU A 59 13.30 -9.28 -17.47
C LEU A 59 11.95 -8.59 -17.70
N GLY A 60 11.42 -8.61 -18.92
CA GLY A 60 10.10 -8.06 -19.24
C GLY A 60 9.00 -8.71 -18.40
N GLY A 61 9.00 -10.03 -18.28
CA GLY A 61 8.08 -10.75 -17.40
C GLY A 61 8.29 -10.50 -15.90
N ALA A 62 9.49 -10.09 -15.48
CA ALA A 62 9.76 -9.67 -14.09
C ALA A 62 9.18 -8.27 -13.82
N ILE A 63 9.38 -7.32 -14.75
CA ILE A 63 8.81 -5.98 -14.71
C ILE A 63 7.29 -6.05 -14.62
N GLU A 64 6.64 -6.81 -15.50
CA GLU A 64 5.17 -6.93 -15.51
C GLU A 64 4.63 -7.57 -14.22
N ARG A 65 5.32 -8.57 -13.66
CA ARG A 65 4.94 -9.13 -12.36
C ARG A 65 5.10 -8.13 -11.21
N ALA A 66 6.12 -7.29 -11.25
CA ALA A 66 6.33 -6.26 -10.25
C ALA A 66 5.24 -5.16 -10.35
N LYS A 67 4.84 -4.76 -11.56
CA LYS A 67 3.70 -3.86 -11.77
C LYS A 67 2.38 -4.46 -11.29
N GLN A 68 2.13 -5.74 -11.57
CA GLN A 68 0.95 -6.44 -11.05
C GLN A 68 0.92 -6.48 -9.51
N LEU A 69 2.08 -6.58 -8.86
CA LEU A 69 2.17 -6.47 -7.41
C LEU A 69 1.80 -5.07 -6.91
N LEU A 70 2.32 -4.01 -7.55
CA LEU A 70 1.94 -2.62 -7.24
C LEU A 70 0.44 -2.38 -7.43
N GLN A 71 -0.12 -2.85 -8.54
CA GLN A 71 -1.56 -2.77 -8.80
C GLN A 71 -2.37 -3.53 -7.74
N TYR A 72 -1.94 -4.74 -7.37
CA TYR A 72 -2.57 -5.52 -6.30
C TYR A 72 -2.60 -4.75 -4.97
N CYS A 73 -1.50 -4.09 -4.60
CA CYS A 73 -1.43 -3.26 -3.39
C CYS A 73 -2.37 -2.05 -3.48
N SER A 74 -2.54 -1.43 -4.66
CA SER A 74 -3.43 -0.28 -4.84
C SER A 74 -4.93 -0.64 -4.82
N GLU A 75 -5.30 -1.82 -5.32
CA GLU A 75 -6.71 -2.21 -5.50
C GLU A 75 -7.27 -3.09 -4.36
N SER A 76 -6.40 -3.73 -3.58
CA SER A 76 -6.80 -4.64 -2.52
C SER A 76 -7.33 -3.89 -1.29
N SER A 77 -8.02 -4.61 -0.41
CA SER A 77 -8.46 -4.11 0.89
C SER A 77 -7.25 -3.79 1.79
N ARG A 78 -7.27 -2.63 2.45
CA ARG A 78 -6.23 -2.20 3.41
C ARG A 78 -6.12 -3.18 4.58
N LEU A 79 -7.26 -3.61 5.13
CA LEU A 79 -7.32 -4.64 6.18
C LEU A 79 -6.65 -5.94 5.71
N TYR A 80 -6.97 -6.38 4.50
CA TYR A 80 -6.43 -7.62 3.96
C TYR A 80 -4.92 -7.52 3.66
N LEU A 81 -4.45 -6.36 3.20
CA LEU A 81 -3.03 -6.11 2.98
C LEU A 81 -2.24 -6.04 4.29
N ALA A 82 -2.78 -5.42 5.33
CA ALA A 82 -2.17 -5.36 6.66
C ALA A 82 -2.12 -6.75 7.31
N TYR A 83 -3.22 -7.51 7.22
CA TYR A 83 -3.29 -8.90 7.70
C TYR A 83 -2.19 -9.80 7.07
N ASN A 84 -1.96 -9.65 5.76
CA ASN A 84 -0.97 -10.42 5.00
C ASN A 84 0.41 -9.72 4.91
N GLY A 85 0.74 -8.77 5.80
CA GLY A 85 1.92 -7.93 5.71
C GLY A 85 3.22 -8.70 5.36
N ASP A 86 3.52 -9.78 6.08
CA ASP A 86 4.74 -10.59 5.86
C ASP A 86 4.75 -11.28 4.49
N VAL A 87 3.58 -11.72 4.02
CA VAL A 87 3.42 -12.32 2.68
C VAL A 87 3.65 -11.25 1.62
N ILE A 88 3.19 -10.02 1.84
CA ILE A 88 3.43 -8.90 0.92
C ILE A 88 4.92 -8.57 0.87
N VAL A 89 5.59 -8.38 2.01
CA VAL A 89 7.04 -8.15 2.08
C VAL A 89 7.79 -9.22 1.28
N SER A 90 7.47 -10.50 1.48
CA SER A 90 8.09 -11.61 0.76
C SER A 90 7.89 -11.54 -0.77
N ARG A 91 6.76 -10.99 -1.25
CA ARG A 91 6.52 -10.78 -2.68
C ARG A 91 7.33 -9.62 -3.25
N PHE A 92 7.54 -8.55 -2.48
CA PHE A 92 8.41 -7.43 -2.85
C PHE A 92 9.87 -7.90 -2.94
N GLU A 93 10.36 -8.59 -1.91
CA GLU A 93 11.70 -9.19 -1.88
C GLU A 93 11.93 -10.14 -3.07
N ARG A 94 10.97 -11.03 -3.36
CA ARG A 94 11.05 -11.91 -4.54
C ARG A 94 11.11 -11.15 -5.86
N SER A 95 10.37 -10.03 -5.96
CA SER A 95 10.37 -9.20 -7.17
C SER A 95 11.72 -8.51 -7.36
N ARG A 96 12.28 -7.96 -6.28
CA ARG A 96 13.63 -7.36 -6.24
C ARG A 96 14.70 -8.34 -6.69
N THR A 97 14.78 -9.50 -6.05
CA THR A 97 15.77 -10.54 -6.37
C THR A 97 15.67 -11.00 -7.82
N LEU A 98 14.45 -11.14 -8.34
CA LEU A 98 14.26 -11.55 -9.73
C LEU A 98 14.77 -10.48 -10.72
N LEU A 99 14.49 -9.19 -10.46
CA LEU A 99 14.96 -8.08 -11.29
C LEU A 99 16.49 -8.00 -11.27
N GLU A 100 17.07 -8.07 -10.08
CA GLU A 100 18.52 -8.09 -9.84
C GLU A 100 19.20 -9.23 -10.63
N GLN A 101 18.69 -10.45 -10.51
CA GLN A 101 19.21 -11.63 -11.20
C GLN A 101 19.13 -11.51 -12.73
N CYS A 102 18.06 -10.92 -13.26
CA CYS A 102 17.91 -10.72 -14.71
C CYS A 102 18.91 -9.69 -15.22
N LEU A 103 19.01 -8.54 -14.53
CA LEU A 103 19.93 -7.46 -14.89
C LEU A 103 21.39 -7.88 -14.76
N GLY A 104 21.74 -8.62 -13.70
CA GLY A 104 23.10 -9.14 -13.49
C GLY A 104 23.58 -10.02 -14.64
N GLN A 105 22.70 -10.87 -15.19
CA GLN A 105 23.04 -11.69 -16.36
C GLN A 105 23.13 -10.88 -17.67
N ILE A 106 22.31 -9.83 -17.81
CA ILE A 106 22.32 -8.97 -19.00
C ILE A 106 23.55 -8.06 -19.02
N LYS A 107 24.01 -7.60 -17.85
CA LYS A 107 25.14 -6.69 -17.66
C LYS A 107 26.39 -7.10 -18.44
N ASP A 108 26.70 -8.39 -18.48
CA ASP A 108 27.90 -8.93 -19.13
C ASP A 108 27.73 -9.12 -20.65
N MET A 109 26.52 -8.90 -21.17
CA MET A 109 26.16 -9.13 -22.58
C MET A 109 25.90 -7.84 -23.34
N VAL A 110 26.11 -6.68 -22.73
CA VAL A 110 25.85 -5.35 -23.32
C VAL A 110 27.12 -4.50 -23.40
N PRO A 111 27.14 -3.43 -24.22
CA PRO A 111 28.26 -2.49 -24.27
C PRO A 111 28.59 -1.90 -22.90
N VAL A 112 29.87 -1.59 -22.67
CA VAL A 112 30.41 -1.13 -21.37
C VAL A 112 29.61 0.03 -20.76
N MET A 113 29.25 1.04 -21.55
CA MET A 113 28.49 2.19 -21.06
C MET A 113 27.12 1.78 -20.48
N LEU A 114 26.42 0.86 -21.14
CA LEU A 114 25.14 0.34 -20.66
C LEU A 114 25.33 -0.61 -19.46
N SER A 115 26.42 -1.37 -19.45
CA SER A 115 26.81 -2.23 -18.31
C SER A 115 27.01 -1.42 -17.02
N ILE A 116 27.58 -0.22 -17.11
CA ILE A 116 27.74 0.71 -15.98
C ILE A 116 26.39 1.19 -15.47
N GLU A 117 25.48 1.60 -16.37
CA GLU A 117 24.12 2.02 -15.99
C GLU A 117 23.33 0.88 -15.33
N ILE A 118 23.40 -0.33 -15.87
CA ILE A 118 22.80 -1.53 -15.28
C ILE A 118 23.38 -1.80 -13.88
N SER A 119 24.70 -1.64 -13.71
CA SER A 119 25.35 -1.84 -12.41
C SER A 119 24.80 -0.89 -11.36
N SER A 120 24.61 0.39 -11.69
CA SER A 120 24.00 1.35 -10.77
C SER A 120 22.59 0.90 -10.35
N ILE A 121 21.75 0.44 -11.27
CA ILE A 121 20.41 -0.06 -10.93
C ILE A 121 20.48 -1.31 -10.05
N ILE A 122 21.44 -2.21 -10.28
CA ILE A 122 21.67 -3.39 -9.43
C ILE A 122 22.06 -2.94 -8.01
N ASP A 123 22.94 -1.96 -7.87
CA ASP A 123 23.33 -1.43 -6.56
C ASP A 123 22.11 -0.85 -5.80
N ASP A 124 21.24 -0.12 -6.51
CA ASP A 124 19.99 0.40 -5.95
C ASP A 124 19.01 -0.73 -5.57
N LEU A 125 18.92 -1.79 -6.38
CA LEU A 125 18.14 -2.99 -6.06
C LEU A 125 18.69 -3.69 -4.81
N VAL A 126 20.00 -3.81 -4.64
CA VAL A 126 20.60 -4.42 -3.46
C VAL A 126 20.40 -3.57 -2.21
N ALA A 127 20.45 -2.24 -2.36
CA ALA A 127 20.23 -1.30 -1.26
C ALA A 127 18.75 -1.23 -0.81
N ALA A 128 17.80 -1.52 -1.71
CA ALA A 128 16.38 -1.43 -1.42
C ALA A 128 15.93 -2.47 -0.38
N LYS A 129 15.45 -1.98 0.77
CA LYS A 129 14.92 -2.80 1.87
C LYS A 129 13.39 -2.70 1.93
N PHE A 130 12.72 -3.84 1.85
CA PHE A 130 11.26 -3.91 2.00
C PHE A 130 10.88 -4.33 3.43
N SER A 131 10.21 -3.43 4.14
CA SER A 131 9.71 -3.70 5.49
C SER A 131 8.41 -2.97 5.77
N LEU A 132 7.62 -3.52 6.69
CA LEU A 132 6.40 -2.88 7.19
C LEU A 132 6.76 -1.66 8.03
N VAL A 133 5.96 -0.59 7.91
CA VAL A 133 6.00 0.53 8.86
C VAL A 133 5.22 0.11 10.10
N CYS A 134 5.60 0.63 11.28
CA CYS A 134 5.00 0.27 12.56
C CYS A 134 3.46 0.33 12.57
N SER A 135 2.87 1.34 11.90
CA SER A 135 1.41 1.46 11.78
C SER A 135 0.77 0.25 11.08
N ASP A 136 1.37 -0.21 9.96
CA ASP A 136 0.87 -1.34 9.18
C ASP A 136 1.08 -2.66 9.94
N GLU A 137 2.20 -2.78 10.65
CA GLU A 137 2.52 -3.95 11.48
C GLU A 137 1.58 -4.09 12.67
N GLU A 138 1.34 -3.01 13.41
CA GLU A 138 0.38 -2.95 14.52
C GLU A 138 -1.03 -3.29 14.06
N ALA A 139 -1.48 -2.70 12.94
CA ALA A 139 -2.78 -3.01 12.37
C ALA A 139 -2.88 -4.49 11.96
N GLY A 140 -1.86 -5.02 11.30
CA GLY A 140 -1.79 -6.43 10.91
C GLY A 140 -1.85 -7.36 12.11
N LYS A 141 -1.14 -7.04 13.20
CA LYS A 141 -1.17 -7.80 14.44
C LYS A 141 -2.55 -7.78 15.09
N ALA A 142 -3.16 -6.61 15.26
CA ALA A 142 -4.50 -6.49 15.82
C ALA A 142 -5.54 -7.28 15.00
N ILE A 143 -5.45 -7.26 13.66
CA ILE A 143 -6.34 -8.06 12.79
C ILE A 143 -6.11 -9.56 12.99
N ARG A 144 -4.86 -10.01 13.13
CA ARG A 144 -4.54 -11.42 13.41
C ARG A 144 -5.10 -11.87 14.75
N ASP A 145 -4.95 -11.06 15.79
CA ASP A 145 -5.47 -11.36 17.12
C ASP A 145 -7.01 -11.45 17.09
N LEU A 146 -7.68 -10.51 16.41
CA LEU A 146 -9.12 -10.55 16.15
C LEU A 146 -9.55 -11.83 15.40
N LEU A 147 -8.76 -12.26 14.41
CA LEU A 147 -9.01 -13.48 13.63
C LEU A 147 -8.71 -14.76 14.42
N GLN A 148 -7.93 -14.72 15.49
CA GLN A 148 -7.70 -15.89 16.35
C GLN A 148 -8.79 -16.05 17.41
N HIS A 149 -9.33 -14.92 17.90
CA HIS A 149 -10.23 -14.91 19.05
C HIS A 149 -11.73 -14.96 18.71
N TYR A 150 -12.16 -14.78 17.45
CA TYR A 150 -13.59 -14.91 17.09
C TYR A 150 -14.18 -16.31 17.35
N THR A 151 -13.35 -17.30 17.62
CA THR A 151 -13.74 -18.65 18.02
C THR A 151 -14.06 -18.81 19.51
N SER A 152 -13.88 -17.78 20.36
CA SER A 152 -14.07 -17.88 21.82
C SER A 152 -14.97 -16.75 22.36
N SER A 153 -16.05 -17.10 23.08
CA SER A 153 -17.17 -16.20 23.42
C SER A 153 -17.25 -15.90 24.92
N SER A 154 -17.13 -14.61 25.31
CA SER A 154 -17.85 -13.96 26.43
C SER A 154 -17.34 -12.52 26.69
N HIS A 155 -16.02 -12.30 26.84
CA HIS A 155 -15.40 -10.97 27.07
C HIS A 155 -14.87 -10.30 25.79
N PHE A 156 -15.23 -10.83 24.63
CA PHE A 156 -14.62 -10.49 23.35
C PHE A 156 -15.11 -9.14 22.77
N VAL A 157 -16.32 -8.70 23.12
CA VAL A 157 -16.98 -7.58 22.42
C VAL A 157 -16.28 -6.23 22.64
N GLU A 158 -15.95 -5.86 23.88
CA GLU A 158 -15.25 -4.59 24.18
C GLU A 158 -13.83 -4.57 23.62
N TYR A 159 -13.10 -5.69 23.77
CA TYR A 159 -11.78 -5.87 23.16
C TYR A 159 -11.85 -5.74 21.63
N GLU A 160 -12.85 -6.37 21.00
CA GLU A 160 -13.03 -6.33 19.56
C GLU A 160 -13.30 -4.90 19.06
N ILE A 161 -14.12 -4.13 19.79
CA ILE A 161 -14.39 -2.73 19.48
C ILE A 161 -13.12 -1.88 19.59
N GLY A 162 -12.37 -2.03 20.68
CA GLY A 162 -11.11 -1.30 20.87
C GLY A 162 -10.08 -1.62 19.79
N ALA A 163 -9.91 -2.91 19.47
CA ALA A 163 -9.03 -3.35 18.40
C ALA A 163 -9.47 -2.80 17.02
N LEU A 164 -10.77 -2.77 16.74
CA LEU A 164 -11.30 -2.19 15.50
C LEU A 164 -11.02 -0.70 15.37
N GLN A 165 -11.16 0.06 16.46
CA GLN A 165 -10.84 1.49 16.47
C GLN A 165 -9.35 1.74 16.20
N ILE A 166 -8.46 0.94 16.80
CA ILE A 166 -7.02 1.01 16.55
C ILE A 166 -6.72 0.71 15.09
N VAL A 167 -7.23 -0.41 14.55
CA VAL A 167 -7.02 -0.81 13.16
C VAL A 167 -7.54 0.24 12.19
N ALA A 168 -8.77 0.73 12.40
CA ALA A 168 -9.36 1.76 11.56
C ALA A 168 -8.53 3.06 11.55
N SER A 169 -7.99 3.45 12.72
CA SER A 169 -7.12 4.62 12.83
C SER A 169 -5.79 4.42 12.10
N ARG A 170 -5.12 3.29 12.34
CA ARG A 170 -3.82 2.95 11.71
C ARG A 170 -3.90 2.82 10.19
N LEU A 171 -5.04 2.33 9.67
CA LEU A 171 -5.27 2.14 8.24
C LEU A 171 -6.06 3.28 7.59
N CYS A 172 -6.32 4.37 8.31
CA CYS A 172 -7.08 5.55 7.84
C CYS A 172 -8.48 5.20 7.30
N ILE A 173 -9.17 4.23 7.91
CA ILE A 173 -10.56 3.83 7.60
C ILE A 173 -11.50 4.57 8.56
N THR A 174 -11.39 5.89 8.61
CA THR A 174 -12.03 6.73 9.65
C THR A 174 -13.29 7.46 9.17
N ASN A 175 -13.56 7.46 7.86
CA ASN A 175 -14.71 8.16 7.28
C ASN A 175 -15.62 7.21 6.47
N PRO A 176 -16.92 7.55 6.28
CA PRO A 176 -17.87 6.69 5.58
C PRO A 176 -17.43 6.29 4.16
N VAL A 177 -16.74 7.18 3.44
CA VAL A 177 -16.25 6.90 2.08
C VAL A 177 -15.18 5.82 2.10
N SER A 178 -14.17 5.95 2.97
CA SER A 178 -13.10 4.97 3.15
C SER A 178 -13.63 3.61 3.58
N LEU A 179 -14.65 3.60 4.45
CA LEU A 179 -15.33 2.38 4.89
C LEU A 179 -16.08 1.68 3.75
N LEU A 180 -16.76 2.44 2.88
CA LEU A 180 -17.46 1.90 1.71
C LEU A 180 -16.49 1.33 0.67
N ILE A 181 -15.38 2.03 0.41
CA ILE A 181 -14.30 1.56 -0.47
C ILE A 181 -13.79 0.23 0.05
N GLU A 182 -13.45 0.16 1.34
CA GLU A 182 -12.92 -1.04 1.96
C GLU A 182 -13.89 -2.23 1.86
N LYS A 183 -15.19 -2.00 2.15
CA LYS A 183 -16.23 -3.02 1.97
C LYS A 183 -16.31 -3.54 0.53
N ARG A 184 -16.20 -2.65 -0.46
CA ARG A 184 -16.22 -3.03 -1.89
C ARG A 184 -14.97 -3.84 -2.25
N SER A 185 -13.80 -3.45 -1.77
CA SER A 185 -12.54 -4.17 -2.00
C SER A 185 -12.58 -5.59 -1.43
N ILE A 186 -13.09 -5.77 -0.20
CA ILE A 186 -13.26 -7.11 0.39
C ILE A 186 -14.26 -7.96 -0.41
N LYS A 187 -15.39 -7.38 -0.86
CA LYS A 187 -16.36 -8.09 -1.72
C LYS A 187 -15.73 -8.52 -3.06
N LYS A 188 -14.91 -7.67 -3.68
CA LYS A 188 -14.17 -7.98 -4.91
C LYS A 188 -13.20 -9.15 -4.69
N LEU A 189 -12.53 -9.21 -3.53
CA LEU A 189 -11.69 -10.35 -3.14
C LEU A 189 -12.52 -11.62 -2.94
N LEU A 190 -13.66 -11.54 -2.23
CA LEU A 190 -14.56 -12.68 -2.02
C LEU A 190 -15.06 -13.31 -3.32
N HIS A 191 -15.35 -12.50 -4.34
CA HIS A 191 -15.78 -13.00 -5.65
C HIS A 191 -14.67 -13.79 -6.38
N ARG A 192 -13.40 -13.54 -6.06
CA ARG A 192 -12.24 -14.22 -6.68
C ARG A 192 -11.82 -15.49 -5.93
N VAL A 193 -12.34 -15.71 -4.72
CA VAL A 193 -11.93 -16.79 -3.82
C VAL A 193 -12.98 -17.90 -3.82
N GLY A 194 -12.56 -19.12 -4.13
CA GLY A 194 -13.43 -20.30 -4.14
C GLY A 194 -13.97 -20.68 -2.76
N ASP A 195 -15.06 -21.44 -2.71
CA ASP A 195 -15.73 -21.83 -1.45
C ASP A 195 -14.84 -22.63 -0.50
N SER A 196 -13.92 -23.43 -1.04
CA SER A 196 -12.99 -24.27 -0.26
C SER A 196 -11.71 -23.55 0.16
N ASP A 197 -11.47 -22.30 -0.28
CA ASP A 197 -10.24 -21.59 0.05
C ASP A 197 -10.31 -21.06 1.51
N PRO A 198 -9.33 -21.40 2.37
CA PRO A 198 -9.32 -20.95 3.76
C PRO A 198 -9.34 -19.42 3.91
N LYS A 199 -8.91 -18.66 2.90
CA LYS A 199 -8.97 -17.19 2.89
C LYS A 199 -10.40 -16.67 2.93
N LYS A 200 -11.37 -17.44 2.43
CA LYS A 200 -12.78 -17.01 2.37
C LYS A 200 -13.32 -16.70 3.76
N LYS A 201 -13.01 -17.53 4.75
CA LYS A 201 -13.42 -17.34 6.14
C LYS A 201 -12.87 -16.02 6.70
N ASN A 202 -11.59 -15.74 6.46
CA ASN A 202 -10.95 -14.51 6.91
C ASN A 202 -11.58 -13.28 6.24
N LEU A 203 -11.84 -13.33 4.93
CA LEU A 203 -12.49 -12.23 4.20
C LEU A 203 -13.92 -11.97 4.68
N LEU A 204 -14.70 -13.02 4.96
CA LEU A 204 -16.05 -12.89 5.52
C LEU A 204 -16.00 -12.24 6.91
N TYR A 205 -15.03 -12.62 7.73
CA TYR A 205 -14.83 -12.04 9.06
C TYR A 205 -14.41 -10.57 8.97
N LEU A 206 -13.44 -10.21 8.11
CA LEU A 206 -13.07 -8.81 7.86
C LEU A 206 -14.28 -7.97 7.40
N LEU A 207 -15.15 -8.54 6.56
CA LEU A 207 -16.38 -7.86 6.15
C LEU A 207 -17.36 -7.67 7.33
N HIS A 208 -17.45 -8.63 8.24
CA HIS A 208 -18.25 -8.53 9.47
C HIS A 208 -17.73 -7.41 10.38
N LEU A 209 -16.42 -7.36 10.60
CA LEU A 209 -15.75 -6.31 11.37
C LEU A 209 -16.09 -4.90 10.86
N LEU A 210 -16.08 -4.70 9.53
CA LEU A 210 -16.47 -3.41 8.94
C LEU A 210 -17.97 -3.08 9.06
N LYS A 211 -18.84 -4.08 9.20
CA LYS A 211 -20.26 -3.84 9.49
C LYS A 211 -20.40 -3.35 10.91
N LYS A 212 -19.80 -4.06 11.87
CA LYS A 212 -19.78 -3.69 13.28
C LYS A 212 -19.19 -2.31 13.52
N TYR A 213 -18.05 -2.00 12.88
CA TYR A 213 -17.42 -0.68 12.99
C TYR A 213 -18.31 0.46 12.49
N ARG A 214 -19.12 0.23 11.45
CA ARG A 214 -20.07 1.24 10.95
C ARG A 214 -21.05 1.67 12.04
N ASP A 215 -21.57 0.70 12.78
CA ASP A 215 -22.61 0.92 13.78
C ASP A 215 -22.08 1.71 15.00
N LEU A 216 -20.75 1.84 15.11
CA LEU A 216 -20.04 2.61 16.13
C LEU A 216 -19.69 4.03 15.69
N ILE A 217 -19.64 4.32 14.39
CA ILE A 217 -19.42 5.68 13.91
C ILE A 217 -20.74 6.43 14.11
N PRO A 218 -20.80 7.48 14.96
CA PRO A 218 -21.99 8.31 15.04
C PRO A 218 -22.30 8.80 13.64
N ASN A 219 -23.52 8.55 13.15
CA ASN A 219 -23.97 9.19 11.93
C ASN A 219 -23.81 10.70 12.16
N GLN A 220 -22.78 11.32 11.57
CA GLN A 220 -22.87 12.73 11.24
C GLN A 220 -23.88 12.82 10.09
N ALA A 221 -25.15 12.56 10.42
CA ALA A 221 -26.26 12.99 9.63
C ALA A 221 -26.22 14.51 9.72
N THR A 222 -25.80 15.14 8.63
CA THR A 222 -26.12 16.52 8.33
C THR A 222 -27.64 16.65 8.43
N ASN A 223 -28.15 17.10 9.57
CA ASN A 223 -29.50 17.63 9.62
C ASN A 223 -29.47 18.94 8.79
N PRO A 224 -30.35 19.11 7.79
CA PRO A 224 -30.54 20.39 7.16
C PRO A 224 -31.31 21.28 8.14
N ASP A 225 -30.58 22.10 8.91
CA ASP A 225 -31.21 23.09 9.79
C ASP A 225 -31.92 24.16 8.95
N SER A 226 -33.25 24.09 8.99
CA SER A 226 -34.13 25.15 9.48
C SER A 226 -33.45 26.52 9.65
N GLN A 227 -33.82 27.50 8.82
CA GLN A 227 -33.65 28.91 9.16
C GLN A 227 -34.35 29.23 10.49
N PRO A 228 -33.78 30.14 11.30
CA PRO A 228 -34.27 31.51 11.22
C PRO A 228 -33.16 32.59 11.26
N ASP A 229 -33.40 33.58 10.40
CA ASP A 229 -33.30 35.03 10.59
C ASP A 229 -32.28 35.67 11.57
N GLY A 230 -31.42 36.53 11.01
CA GLY A 230 -31.26 37.92 11.46
C GLY A 230 -30.41 38.25 12.70
N GLY A 231 -29.17 38.72 12.48
CA GLY A 231 -28.45 39.53 13.48
C GLY A 231 -26.96 39.67 13.24
N ARG A 232 -26.48 40.88 12.95
CA ARG A 232 -25.09 41.23 12.59
C ARG A 232 -24.32 41.84 13.79
N ARG A 233 -22.98 41.68 13.77
CA ARG A 233 -21.87 42.40 14.47
C ARG A 233 -21.25 41.67 15.68
N ILE A 234 -19.96 41.73 16.05
CA ILE A 234 -18.64 42.18 15.54
C ILE A 234 -17.60 41.52 16.51
N LEU A 235 -16.42 41.15 15.99
CA LEU A 235 -15.06 40.92 16.57
C LEU A 235 -14.86 40.74 18.10
N ASP A 236 -14.15 39.68 18.53
CA ASP A 236 -12.72 39.75 18.97
C ASP A 236 -12.13 38.41 19.46
N ASP A 237 -10.88 38.19 19.03
CA ASP A 237 -9.68 37.57 19.62
C ASP A 237 -9.61 36.25 20.46
N ASN A 238 -8.61 35.45 20.04
CA ASN A 238 -7.64 34.63 20.78
C ASN A 238 -8.07 33.40 21.61
N SER A 239 -7.57 32.21 21.20
CA SER A 239 -6.87 31.27 22.08
C SER A 239 -6.40 30.00 21.34
N VAL A 240 -5.07 29.90 21.21
CA VAL A 240 -4.21 28.70 21.31
C VAL A 240 -4.91 27.38 21.68
N TYR A 241 -4.67 26.30 20.92
CA TYR A 241 -4.14 25.03 21.42
C TYR A 241 -3.63 24.14 20.26
N SER A 242 -2.30 24.05 20.20
CA SER A 242 -1.56 22.96 19.59
C SER A 242 -2.01 21.62 20.15
N ASN A 243 -2.18 20.60 19.30
CA ASN A 243 -1.93 19.20 19.68
C ASN A 243 -1.57 18.38 18.43
N SER A 244 -0.33 18.54 17.99
CA SER A 244 0.38 17.53 17.21
C SER A 244 0.65 16.34 18.15
N ALA A 245 -0.18 15.30 18.09
CA ALA A 245 0.14 14.02 18.71
C ALA A 245 1.39 13.45 18.05
N ARG A 246 2.49 13.44 18.82
CA ARG A 246 3.75 12.82 18.44
C ARG A 246 3.51 11.35 18.11
N ILE A 247 3.86 10.94 16.90
CA ILE A 247 3.99 9.54 16.52
C ILE A 247 5.10 8.98 17.42
N GLY A 248 4.71 8.12 18.37
CA GLY A 248 5.66 7.36 19.16
C GLY A 248 6.51 6.49 18.23
N SER A 249 7.82 6.72 18.23
CA SER A 249 8.79 5.86 17.57
C SER A 249 8.76 4.50 18.26
N CYS A 250 8.54 3.42 17.52
CA CYS A 250 8.83 2.09 18.04
C CYS A 250 10.35 1.95 18.25
N PRO A 251 10.80 1.27 19.32
CA PRO A 251 12.20 0.93 19.48
C PRO A 251 12.63 -0.04 18.37
N ALA A 252 13.76 0.25 17.74
CA ALA A 252 14.39 -0.64 16.78
C ALA A 252 14.68 -1.99 17.45
N ARG A 253 14.25 -3.09 16.85
CA ARG A 253 14.72 -4.43 17.22
C ARG A 253 16.21 -4.51 16.91
N GLU A 254 17.04 -4.48 17.95
CA GLU A 254 18.42 -4.96 17.88
C GLU A 254 18.39 -6.42 17.41
N LEU A 255 19.03 -6.68 16.27
CA LEU A 255 19.33 -8.02 15.79
C LEU A 255 20.40 -8.59 16.70
N LEU A 256 19.99 -9.41 17.67
CA LEU A 256 20.91 -10.29 18.38
C LEU A 256 21.31 -11.42 17.43
N ASN A 257 22.54 -11.30 16.91
CA ASN A 257 23.25 -12.38 16.25
C ASN A 257 23.51 -13.52 17.24
N MET A 258 23.16 -14.74 16.84
CA MET A 258 23.88 -15.96 17.20
C MET A 258 24.56 -16.48 15.93
#